data_AF-A0A6A0H9M4-F1
#
_entry.id   AF-A0A6A0H9M4-F1
#
_cell.length_a   1.000
_cell.length_b   1.000
_cell.length_c   1.000
_cell.angle_alpha   90.00
_cell.angle_beta   90.00
_cell.angle_gamma   90.00
#
_symmetry.space_group_name_H-M   'P 1'
#
loop_
_entity.id
_entity.type
_entity.pdbx_description
1 polymer ?
#
loop_
_entity_poly.entity_id
_entity_poly.type
_entity_poly.pdbx_seq_one_letter_code
_entity_poly.pdbx_strand_id
1 'polypeptide(L)'
;MAASIFRSEEMSLCQLFLSSEASYNCVAELGELGQVQFRDLNHEVNQFQRKFVNEVRRCDEMERILHYLEVQIKNADIPIADDGDNPEAPQPKEMVNLEATFEKLENELREVNSNAEALDRNFLELTELKHVLESAKIFLTHESDPTASLSQSLIATDEGKNEPQQLGFLAGVIPREKLAMFERMLWRVTRGNALFKNHDIETELKDPITGHMVRKCVYLIFFQGEKLKMKVKKICEGCRSTLYPCPDTAAEREEMLAGVKTRLADLNTVR
;
A
#
# COMPACT_ATOMS: atom_id res chain seq x y z
N MET A 1 -9.02 29.38 -50.74
CA MET A 1 -10.21 28.93 -51.49
C MET A 1 -11.40 29.05 -50.56
N ALA A 2 -12.52 29.59 -51.03
CA ALA A 2 -13.68 29.85 -50.19
C ALA A 2 -14.44 28.54 -49.92
N ALA A 3 -14.56 28.16 -48.65
CA ALA A 3 -15.35 27.00 -48.22
C ALA A 3 -16.83 27.22 -48.54
N SER A 4 -17.42 26.33 -49.34
CA SER A 4 -18.84 26.34 -49.65
C SER A 4 -19.60 25.58 -48.55
N ILE A 5 -20.34 26.28 -47.69
CA ILE A 5 -21.13 25.67 -46.60
C ILE A 5 -22.28 24.79 -47.13
N PHE A 6 -22.72 24.98 -48.38
CA PHE A 6 -23.94 24.35 -48.93
C PHE A 6 -23.69 23.09 -49.78
N ARG A 7 -22.42 22.73 -50.04
CA ARG A 7 -22.01 21.60 -50.91
C ARG A 7 -20.71 21.02 -50.39
N SER A 8 -20.48 19.72 -50.60
CA SER A 8 -19.20 19.08 -50.34
C SER A 8 -18.07 19.73 -51.12
N GLU A 9 -16.87 19.75 -50.55
CA GLU A 9 -15.67 20.21 -51.25
C GLU A 9 -15.25 19.19 -52.34
N GLU A 10 -14.59 19.68 -53.38
CA GLU A 10 -14.07 18.83 -54.45
C GLU A 10 -12.91 17.99 -53.95
N MET A 11 -13.02 16.67 -54.07
CA MET A 11 -12.00 15.71 -53.64
C MET A 11 -11.29 15.13 -54.86
N SER A 12 -9.97 14.95 -54.74
CA SER A 12 -9.14 14.31 -55.77
C SER A 12 -8.47 13.06 -55.20
N LEU A 13 -8.48 11.98 -55.99
CA LEU A 13 -7.73 10.77 -55.65
C LEU A 13 -6.31 10.89 -56.21
N CYS A 14 -5.33 10.93 -55.32
CA CYS A 14 -3.91 11.02 -55.66
C CYS A 14 -3.18 9.74 -55.27
N GLN A 15 -2.14 9.39 -56.02
CA GLN A 15 -1.22 8.30 -55.68
C GLN A 15 0.11 8.87 -55.19
N LEU A 16 0.53 8.47 -54.00
CA LEU A 16 1.75 8.95 -53.35
C LEU A 16 2.85 7.89 -53.48
N PHE A 17 4.02 8.29 -54.01
CA PHE A 17 5.21 7.45 -54.08
C PHE A 17 6.26 7.99 -53.11
N LEU A 18 6.56 7.24 -52.05
CA LEU A 18 7.53 7.62 -51.01
C LEU A 18 8.73 6.67 -51.02
N SER A 19 9.93 7.22 -50.85
CA SER A 19 11.09 6.43 -50.49
C SER A 19 10.98 6.00 -49.02
N SER A 20 11.59 4.87 -48.66
CA SER A 20 11.56 4.38 -47.28
C SER A 20 12.18 5.39 -46.29
N GLU A 21 13.24 6.09 -46.70
CA GLU A 21 13.97 7.03 -45.86
C GLU A 21 13.20 8.33 -45.60
N ALA A 22 12.44 8.82 -46.58
CA ALA A 22 11.66 10.05 -46.44
C ALA A 22 10.24 9.81 -45.92
N SER A 23 9.79 8.54 -45.89
CA SER A 23 8.40 8.20 -45.59
C SER A 23 7.88 8.76 -44.27
N TYR A 24 8.68 8.71 -43.20
CA TYR A 24 8.29 9.23 -41.89
C TYR A 24 8.06 10.73 -41.92
N ASN A 25 9.04 11.51 -42.38
CA ASN A 25 8.96 12.98 -42.41
C ASN A 25 7.84 13.47 -43.31
N CYS A 26 7.68 12.88 -44.51
CA CYS A 26 6.59 13.27 -45.41
C CYS A 26 5.22 12.98 -44.80
N VAL A 27 5.04 11.84 -44.13
CA VAL A 27 3.75 11.50 -43.50
C VAL A 27 3.49 12.38 -42.28
N ALA A 28 4.51 12.72 -41.50
CA ALA A 28 4.41 13.65 -40.38
C ALA A 28 3.94 15.04 -40.85
N GLU A 29 4.59 15.63 -41.85
CA GLU A 29 4.20 16.92 -42.43
C GLU A 29 2.78 16.89 -43.02
N LEU A 30 2.39 15.80 -43.68
CA LEU A 30 1.01 15.62 -44.16
C LEU A 30 -0.01 15.53 -43.01
N GLY A 31 0.40 14.98 -41.86
CA GLY A 31 -0.40 14.93 -40.64
C GLY A 31 -0.66 16.32 -40.07
N GLU A 32 0.38 17.15 -39.98
CA GLU A 32 0.28 18.55 -39.52
C GLU A 32 -0.61 19.40 -40.44
N LEU A 33 -0.56 19.15 -41.75
CA LEU A 33 -1.46 19.83 -42.71
C LEU A 33 -2.93 19.40 -42.56
N GLY A 34 -3.20 18.14 -42.17
CA GLY A 34 -4.56 17.65 -41.90
C GLY A 34 -5.50 17.57 -43.11
N GLN A 35 -4.99 17.57 -44.34
CA GLN A 35 -5.77 17.65 -45.58
C GLN A 35 -5.90 16.33 -46.35
N VAL A 36 -5.34 15.23 -45.83
CA VAL A 36 -5.24 13.97 -46.56
C VAL A 36 -5.99 12.86 -45.82
N GLN A 37 -6.76 12.08 -46.58
CA GLN A 37 -7.38 10.85 -46.10
C GLN A 37 -6.70 9.64 -46.77
N PHE A 38 -6.03 8.80 -45.98
CA PHE A 38 -5.43 7.57 -46.47
C PHE A 38 -6.49 6.48 -46.69
N ARG A 39 -6.35 5.72 -47.78
CA ARG A 39 -7.14 4.51 -48.04
C ARG A 39 -6.30 3.27 -47.73
N ASP A 40 -6.89 2.31 -47.04
CA ASP A 40 -6.20 1.05 -46.74
C ASP A 40 -6.08 0.20 -48.01
N LEU A 41 -4.85 0.07 -48.51
CA LEU A 41 -4.51 -0.80 -49.63
C LEU A 41 -4.30 -2.26 -49.19
N ASN A 42 -4.06 -2.50 -47.90
CA ASN A 42 -3.70 -3.80 -47.32
C ASN A 42 -4.85 -4.38 -46.48
N HIS A 43 -6.08 -4.28 -46.99
CA HIS A 43 -7.29 -4.75 -46.30
C HIS A 43 -7.32 -6.26 -46.04
N GLU A 44 -6.64 -7.06 -46.87
CA GLU A 44 -6.55 -8.52 -46.71
C GLU A 44 -5.46 -8.95 -45.71
N VAL A 45 -4.55 -8.04 -45.34
CA VAL A 45 -3.42 -8.33 -44.45
C VAL A 45 -3.82 -8.05 -43.01
N ASN A 46 -3.70 -9.07 -42.16
CA ASN A 46 -3.94 -8.93 -40.73
C ASN A 46 -3.02 -7.87 -40.10
N GLN A 47 -3.51 -7.17 -39.08
CA GLN A 47 -2.78 -6.09 -38.41
C GLN A 47 -1.37 -6.51 -37.98
N PHE A 48 -1.20 -7.70 -37.41
CA PHE A 48 0.10 -8.20 -36.92
C PHE A 48 1.14 -8.51 -38.01
N GLN A 49 0.73 -8.65 -39.26
CA GLN A 49 1.61 -8.93 -40.40
C GLN A 49 2.00 -7.65 -41.15
N ARG A 50 1.49 -6.49 -40.73
CA ARG A 50 1.82 -5.20 -41.34
C ARG A 50 3.26 -4.82 -41.01
N LYS A 51 3.84 -3.98 -41.87
CA LYS A 51 5.27 -3.65 -41.83
C LYS A 51 5.73 -2.96 -40.52
N PHE A 52 4.90 -2.07 -39.97
CA PHE A 52 5.28 -1.18 -38.85
C PHE A 52 4.66 -1.58 -37.48
N VAL A 53 4.36 -2.87 -37.30
CA VAL A 53 3.68 -3.35 -36.08
C VAL A 53 4.54 -3.19 -34.83
N ASN A 54 5.86 -3.35 -34.96
CA ASN A 54 6.76 -3.26 -33.81
C ASN A 54 6.88 -1.82 -33.32
N GLU A 55 6.91 -0.85 -34.24
CA GLU A 55 6.95 0.57 -33.94
C GLU A 55 5.66 1.02 -33.25
N VAL A 56 4.50 0.56 -33.73
CA VAL A 56 3.21 0.84 -33.07
C VAL A 56 3.18 0.26 -31.66
N ARG A 57 3.62 -0.98 -31.47
CA ARG A 57 3.71 -1.60 -30.13
C ARG A 57 4.64 -0.85 -29.17
N ARG A 58 5.73 -0.26 -29.68
CA ARG A 58 6.61 0.58 -28.85
C ARG A 58 5.88 1.84 -28.39
N CYS A 59 5.10 2.48 -29.26
CA CYS A 59 4.25 3.60 -28.88
C CYS A 59 3.18 3.20 -27.85
N ASP A 60 2.51 2.05 -28.04
CA ASP A 60 1.51 1.54 -27.09
C ASP A 60 2.12 1.34 -25.69
N GLU A 61 3.36 0.83 -25.60
CA GLU A 61 4.04 0.64 -24.32
C GLU A 61 4.45 1.97 -23.68
N MET A 62 4.96 2.93 -24.46
CA MET A 62 5.24 4.28 -23.96
C MET A 62 3.96 4.98 -23.46
N GLU A 63 2.84 4.82 -24.17
CA GLU A 63 1.53 5.34 -23.76
C GLU A 63 1.06 4.68 -22.45
N ARG A 64 1.25 3.36 -22.29
CA ARG A 64 0.96 2.65 -21.03
C ARG A 64 1.75 3.25 -19.86
N ILE A 65 3.03 3.56 -20.09
CA ILE A 65 3.89 4.18 -19.07
C ILE A 65 3.40 5.59 -18.74
N LEU A 66 3.14 6.42 -19.76
CA LEU A 66 2.63 7.78 -19.57
C LEU A 66 1.31 7.80 -18.80
N HIS A 67 0.39 6.88 -19.10
CA HIS A 67 -0.87 6.76 -18.37
C HIS A 67 -0.66 6.39 -16.90
N TYR A 68 0.30 5.49 -16.61
CA TYR A 68 0.68 5.19 -15.22
C TYR A 68 1.21 6.44 -14.51
N LEU A 69 2.11 7.20 -15.14
CA LEU A 69 2.66 8.44 -14.57
C LEU A 69 1.55 9.47 -14.32
N GLU A 70 0.64 9.67 -15.28
CA GLU A 70 -0.49 10.59 -15.17
C GLU A 70 -1.39 10.25 -13.96
N VAL A 71 -1.70 8.97 -13.76
CA VAL A 71 -2.48 8.51 -12.60
C VAL A 71 -1.74 8.80 -11.29
N GLN A 72 -0.42 8.58 -11.24
CA GLN A 72 0.37 8.86 -10.04
C GLN A 72 0.42 10.35 -9.71
N ILE A 73 0.58 11.21 -10.72
CA ILE A 73 0.59 12.67 -10.58
C ILE A 73 -0.77 13.17 -10.05
N LYS A 74 -1.87 12.66 -10.61
CA LYS A 74 -3.23 12.97 -10.13
C LYS A 74 -3.47 12.49 -8.70
N ASN A 75 -2.98 11.30 -8.35
CA ASN A 75 -3.08 10.79 -6.97
C ASN A 75 -2.28 11.64 -5.97
N ALA A 76 -1.21 12.30 -6.42
CA ALA A 76 -0.43 13.24 -5.63
C ALA A 76 -1.01 14.67 -5.58
N ASP A 77 -2.17 14.89 -6.22
CA ASP A 77 -2.84 16.20 -6.32
C ASP A 77 -1.95 17.30 -6.94
N ILE A 78 -1.09 16.89 -7.88
CA ILE A 78 -0.22 17.80 -8.62
C ILE A 78 -0.96 18.22 -9.91
N PRO A 79 -1.20 19.52 -10.15
CA PRO A 79 -1.87 19.97 -11.36
C PRO A 79 -0.94 19.80 -12.56
N ILE A 80 -1.44 19.13 -13.60
CA ILE A 80 -0.76 19.04 -14.90
C ILE A 80 -1.11 20.32 -15.67
N ALA A 81 -0.11 21.14 -15.97
CA ALA A 81 -0.29 22.31 -16.83
C ALA A 81 -0.48 21.85 -18.28
N ASP A 82 -1.50 22.39 -18.93
CA ASP A 82 -1.66 22.27 -20.37
C ASP A 82 -1.15 23.56 -21.01
N ASP A 83 -0.01 23.47 -21.69
CA ASP A 83 0.61 24.61 -22.37
C ASP A 83 -0.13 24.96 -23.67
N GLY A 84 -1.15 24.19 -24.08
CA GLY A 84 -2.04 24.48 -25.22
C GLY A 84 -1.39 24.37 -26.60
N ASP A 85 -0.07 24.27 -26.66
CA ASP A 85 0.70 24.08 -27.88
C ASP A 85 0.92 22.59 -28.14
N ASN A 86 0.47 22.13 -29.30
CA ASN A 86 0.73 20.77 -29.75
C ASN A 86 2.13 20.75 -30.39
N PRO A 87 3.09 19.98 -29.85
CA PRO A 87 4.45 19.95 -30.39
C PRO A 87 4.47 19.28 -31.77
N GLU A 88 5.45 19.65 -32.59
CA GLU A 88 5.71 18.97 -33.86
C GLU A 88 6.05 17.49 -33.65
N ALA A 89 5.71 16.65 -34.63
CA ALA A 89 6.03 15.23 -34.60
C ALA A 89 7.55 14.98 -34.38
N PRO A 90 7.93 14.23 -33.34
CA PRO A 90 9.34 14.00 -33.00
C PRO A 90 10.03 13.11 -34.04
N GLN A 91 11.36 13.21 -34.14
CA GLN A 91 12.11 12.37 -35.07
C GLN A 91 12.21 10.90 -34.57
N PRO A 92 12.30 9.88 -35.45
CA PRO A 92 12.37 8.48 -35.02
C PRO A 92 13.54 8.15 -34.10
N LYS A 93 14.63 8.93 -34.17
CA LYS A 93 15.79 8.81 -33.28
C LYS A 93 15.47 9.27 -31.86
N GLU A 94 14.66 10.31 -31.73
CA GLU A 94 14.24 10.86 -30.43
C GLU A 94 13.29 9.90 -29.72
N MET A 95 12.50 9.12 -30.48
CA MET A 95 11.62 8.08 -29.94
C MET A 95 12.38 7.06 -29.08
N VAL A 96 13.61 6.69 -29.46
CA VAL A 96 14.45 5.76 -28.67
C VAL A 96 14.86 6.40 -27.34
N ASN A 97 15.17 7.70 -27.35
CA ASN A 97 15.52 8.41 -26.13
C ASN A 97 14.30 8.57 -25.22
N LEU A 98 13.13 8.86 -25.79
CA LEU A 98 11.87 8.96 -25.05
C LEU A 98 11.54 7.64 -24.34
N GLU A 99 11.62 6.51 -25.05
CA GLU A 99 11.41 5.18 -24.47
C GLU A 99 12.32 4.94 -23.25
N ALA A 100 13.63 5.19 -23.39
CA ALA A 100 14.58 5.04 -22.29
C ALA A 100 14.27 5.97 -21.11
N THR A 101 13.82 7.21 -21.37
CA THR A 101 13.43 8.14 -20.30
C THR A 101 12.16 7.70 -19.60
N PHE A 102 11.14 7.22 -20.33
CA PHE A 102 9.88 6.76 -19.75
C PHE A 102 10.07 5.50 -18.91
N GLU A 103 10.83 4.52 -19.40
CA GLU A 103 11.16 3.32 -18.63
C GLU A 103 11.92 3.67 -17.34
N LYS A 104 12.88 4.59 -17.42
CA LYS A 104 13.62 5.06 -16.25
C LYS A 104 12.68 5.72 -15.23
N LEU A 105 11.81 6.62 -15.68
CA LEU A 105 10.84 7.29 -14.81
C LEU A 105 9.84 6.31 -14.19
N GLU A 106 9.36 5.33 -14.94
CA GLU A 106 8.47 4.29 -14.39
C GLU A 106 9.16 3.50 -13.28
N ASN A 107 10.41 3.08 -13.51
CA ASN A 107 11.18 2.30 -12.55
C ASN A 107 11.48 3.11 -11.28
N GLU A 108 11.95 4.35 -11.43
CA GLU A 108 12.22 5.25 -10.30
C GLU A 108 10.94 5.48 -9.47
N LEU A 109 9.81 5.76 -10.13
CA LEU A 109 8.56 6.02 -9.42
C LEU A 109 8.01 4.76 -8.72
N ARG A 110 8.12 3.59 -9.36
CA ARG A 110 7.75 2.31 -8.72
C ARG A 110 8.62 2.00 -7.50
N GLU A 111 9.93 2.25 -7.60
CA GLU A 111 10.86 2.05 -6.49
C GLU A 111 10.54 3.00 -5.33
N VAL A 112 10.35 4.29 -5.62
CA VAL A 112 9.98 5.30 -4.61
C VAL A 112 8.66 4.94 -3.95
N ASN A 113 7.63 4.56 -4.71
CA ASN A 113 6.34 4.15 -4.14
C ASN A 113 6.47 2.90 -3.26
N SER A 114 7.20 1.87 -3.70
CA SER A 114 7.45 0.68 -2.90
C SER A 114 8.21 1.01 -1.60
N ASN A 115 9.19 1.90 -1.67
CA ASN A 115 9.96 2.34 -0.50
C ASN A 115 9.09 3.16 0.46
N ALA A 116 8.23 4.05 -0.05
CA ALA A 116 7.28 4.82 0.74
C ALA A 116 6.26 3.91 1.46
N GLU A 117 5.69 2.92 0.77
CA GLU A 117 4.79 1.93 1.37
C GLU A 117 5.48 1.10 2.46
N ALA A 118 6.74 0.70 2.23
CA ALA A 118 7.53 -0.01 3.24
C ALA A 118 7.82 0.88 4.46
N LEU A 119 8.11 2.16 4.23
CA LEU A 119 8.35 3.15 5.29
C LEU A 119 7.07 3.37 6.13
N ASP A 120 5.93 3.60 5.49
CA ASP A 120 4.64 3.78 6.16
C ASP A 120 4.24 2.53 6.97
N ARG A 121 4.52 1.32 6.46
CA ARG A 121 4.29 0.06 7.17
C ARG A 121 5.18 -0.07 8.40
N ASN A 122 6.48 0.18 8.27
CA ASN A 122 7.43 0.15 9.39
C ASN A 122 7.05 1.19 10.46
N PHE A 123 6.63 2.37 10.04
CA PHE A 123 6.18 3.42 10.93
C PHE A 123 4.91 3.01 11.70
N LEU A 124 3.93 2.39 11.01
CA LEU A 124 2.73 1.86 11.64
C LEU A 124 3.07 0.79 12.68
N GLU A 125 3.91 -0.19 12.32
CA GLU A 125 4.30 -1.29 13.22
C GLU A 125 4.99 -0.78 14.48
N LEU A 126 5.91 0.18 14.34
CA LEU A 126 6.61 0.77 15.49
C LEU A 126 5.68 1.65 16.35
N THR A 127 4.74 2.36 15.72
CA THR A 127 3.74 3.15 16.45
C THR A 127 2.80 2.25 17.25
N GLU A 128 2.34 1.16 16.65
CA GLU A 128 1.54 0.14 17.35
C GLU A 128 2.33 -0.49 18.50
N LEU A 129 3.58 -0.89 18.28
CA LEU A 129 4.44 -1.44 19.32
C LEU A 129 4.65 -0.45 20.47
N LYS A 130 4.87 0.84 20.19
CA LYS A 130 4.96 1.89 21.22
C LYS A 130 3.71 1.89 22.11
N HIS A 131 2.52 1.92 21.50
CA HIS A 131 1.26 1.93 22.26
C HIS A 131 1.05 0.64 23.05
N VAL A 132 1.48 -0.51 22.51
CA VAL A 132 1.45 -1.80 23.21
C VAL A 132 2.32 -1.74 24.47
N LEU A 133 3.56 -1.27 24.37
CA LEU A 133 4.49 -1.20 25.50
C LEU A 133 4.02 -0.19 26.58
N GLU A 134 3.48 0.95 26.17
CA GLU A 134 2.92 1.96 27.09
C GLU A 134 1.69 1.43 27.83
N SER A 135 0.77 0.77 27.11
CA SER A 135 -0.42 0.15 27.72
C SER A 135 -0.05 -1.02 28.62
N ALA A 136 0.90 -1.87 28.20
CA ALA A 136 1.37 -3.00 28.99
C ALA A 136 1.99 -2.56 30.32
N LYS A 137 2.70 -1.41 30.36
CA LYS A 137 3.17 -0.81 31.62
C LYS A 137 2.01 -0.57 32.58
N ILE A 138 0.93 0.08 32.13
CA ILE A 138 -0.25 0.36 32.96
C ILE A 138 -0.89 -0.95 33.46
N PHE A 139 -1.13 -1.90 32.56
CA PHE A 139 -1.83 -3.15 32.90
C PHE A 139 -1.07 -4.07 33.85
N LEU A 140 0.26 -4.11 33.75
CA LEU A 140 1.11 -4.97 34.57
C LEU A 140 1.47 -4.32 35.92
N THR A 141 1.60 -2.99 35.98
CA THR A 141 1.74 -2.29 37.26
C THR A 141 0.49 -2.45 38.13
N HIS A 142 -0.70 -2.42 37.54
CA HIS A 142 -1.96 -2.57 38.26
C HIS A 142 -2.23 -4.00 38.79
N GLU A 143 -1.47 -5.01 38.36
CA GLU A 143 -1.49 -6.37 38.95
C GLU A 143 -0.49 -6.54 40.10
N SER A 144 0.40 -5.56 40.31
CA SER A 144 1.38 -5.58 41.40
C SER A 144 0.81 -5.04 42.73
N ASP A 145 -0.42 -4.49 42.71
CA ASP A 145 -1.11 -4.05 43.93
C ASP A 145 -1.70 -5.25 44.70
N PRO A 146 -1.31 -5.48 45.97
CA PRO A 146 -1.69 -6.67 46.75
C PRO A 146 -3.17 -6.71 47.19
N THR A 147 -4.00 -5.77 46.75
CA THR A 147 -5.44 -5.68 47.06
C THR A 147 -6.34 -6.18 45.93
N ALA A 148 -5.80 -6.49 44.75
CA ALA A 148 -6.57 -7.15 43.69
C ALA A 148 -6.58 -8.66 43.94
N SER A 149 -7.66 -9.18 44.53
CA SER A 149 -7.98 -10.60 44.78
C SER A 149 -8.09 -11.48 43.51
N LEU A 150 -7.14 -11.40 42.58
CA LEU A 150 -7.20 -12.03 41.26
C LEU A 150 -6.29 -13.25 41.12
N SER A 151 -5.22 -13.35 41.90
CA SER A 151 -4.46 -14.59 42.02
C SER A 151 -5.34 -15.74 42.54
N GLN A 152 -6.33 -15.46 43.38
CA GLN A 152 -7.16 -16.49 44.00
C GLN A 152 -8.21 -17.13 43.06
N SER A 153 -8.61 -16.45 41.98
CA SER A 153 -9.66 -16.96 41.08
C SER A 153 -9.13 -17.89 39.97
N LEU A 154 -7.86 -17.76 39.59
CA LEU A 154 -7.19 -18.68 38.64
C LEU A 154 -6.52 -19.87 39.35
N ILE A 155 -6.31 -19.77 40.67
CA ILE A 155 -5.69 -20.82 41.52
C ILE A 155 -6.75 -21.78 42.13
N ALA A 156 -8.05 -21.50 41.99
CA ALA A 156 -9.12 -22.24 42.67
C ALA A 156 -9.50 -23.62 42.05
N THR A 157 -8.58 -24.28 41.34
CA THR A 157 -8.72 -25.71 40.98
C THR A 157 -7.33 -26.36 40.91
N ASP A 158 -6.79 -26.75 42.06
CA ASP A 158 -6.28 -28.12 42.34
C ASP A 158 -5.54 -28.09 43.70
N GLU A 159 -5.88 -29.01 44.59
CA GLU A 159 -5.19 -29.13 45.87
C GLU A 159 -3.76 -29.66 45.63
N GLY A 160 -2.77 -28.80 45.92
CA GLY A 160 -1.39 -29.23 46.14
C GLY A 160 -0.42 -29.04 44.97
N LYS A 161 0.05 -27.79 44.79
CA LYS A 161 1.44 -27.44 44.42
C LYS A 161 1.60 -25.91 44.43
N ASN A 162 2.13 -25.38 45.54
CA ASN A 162 2.57 -23.99 45.66
C ASN A 162 3.91 -23.81 44.92
N GLU A 163 3.89 -23.84 43.59
CA GLU A 163 4.93 -23.18 42.80
C GLU A 163 4.30 -21.90 42.22
N PRO A 164 4.97 -20.73 42.30
CA PRO A 164 4.50 -19.53 41.61
C PRO A 164 4.59 -19.77 40.10
N GLN A 165 3.54 -20.33 39.51
CA GLN A 165 3.47 -20.52 38.07
C GLN A 165 3.25 -19.17 37.42
N GLN A 166 4.28 -18.71 36.72
CA GLN A 166 4.29 -17.45 35.99
C GLN A 166 3.17 -17.46 34.93
N LEU A 167 2.23 -16.53 35.04
CA LEU A 167 1.20 -16.30 34.02
C LEU A 167 1.87 -15.84 32.73
N GLY A 168 1.56 -16.51 31.62
CA GLY A 168 1.95 -16.04 30.29
C GLY A 168 0.97 -14.99 29.82
N PHE A 169 1.45 -14.01 29.04
CA PHE A 169 0.58 -13.06 28.38
C PHE A 169 0.92 -12.90 26.90
N LEU A 170 -0.07 -12.44 26.13
CA LEU A 170 0.09 -12.01 24.74
C LEU A 170 -0.42 -10.58 24.61
N ALA A 171 0.31 -9.78 23.87
CA ALA A 171 -0.06 -8.40 23.56
C ALA A 171 -0.23 -8.22 22.05
N GLY A 172 -1.18 -7.39 21.67
CA GLY A 172 -1.46 -7.13 20.26
C GLY A 172 -2.36 -5.94 20.05
N VAL A 173 -2.60 -5.65 18.77
CA VAL A 173 -3.46 -4.56 18.31
C VAL A 173 -4.54 -5.12 17.40
N ILE A 174 -5.76 -4.62 17.56
CA ILE A 174 -6.93 -5.00 16.75
C ILE A 174 -7.75 -3.77 16.37
N PRO A 175 -8.39 -3.73 15.18
CA PRO A 175 -9.35 -2.68 14.85
C PRO A 175 -10.51 -2.65 15.86
N ARG A 176 -10.90 -1.45 16.28
CA ARG A 176 -11.94 -1.25 17.31
C ARG A 176 -13.27 -1.92 16.97
N GLU A 177 -13.64 -1.90 15.69
CA GLU A 177 -14.88 -2.51 15.19
C GLU A 177 -14.96 -4.03 15.46
N LYS A 178 -13.81 -4.70 15.47
CA LYS A 178 -13.72 -6.16 15.67
C LYS A 178 -13.55 -6.57 17.13
N LEU A 179 -13.32 -5.61 18.03
CA LEU A 179 -13.01 -5.85 19.44
C LEU A 179 -14.09 -6.69 20.15
N ALA A 180 -15.37 -6.30 19.99
CA ALA A 180 -16.48 -6.98 20.65
C ALA A 180 -16.72 -8.41 20.12
N MET A 181 -16.39 -8.68 18.86
CA MET A 181 -16.43 -10.05 18.31
C MET A 181 -15.27 -10.88 18.85
N PHE A 182 -14.07 -10.29 18.88
CA PHE A 182 -12.85 -10.92 19.36
C PHE A 182 -12.96 -11.36 20.82
N GLU A 183 -13.42 -10.48 21.71
CA GLU A 183 -13.59 -10.77 23.15
C GLU A 183 -14.58 -11.93 23.38
N ARG A 184 -15.73 -11.91 22.69
CA ARG A 184 -16.73 -12.98 22.77
C ARG A 184 -16.18 -14.32 22.28
N MET A 185 -15.39 -14.31 21.20
CA MET A 185 -14.77 -15.52 20.67
C MET A 185 -13.71 -16.08 21.62
N LEU A 186 -12.87 -15.20 22.17
CA LEU A 186 -11.87 -15.54 23.17
C LEU A 186 -12.54 -16.22 24.37
N TRP A 187 -13.55 -15.58 24.97
CA TRP A 187 -14.27 -16.11 26.12
C TRP A 187 -14.88 -17.49 25.87
N ARG A 188 -15.52 -17.68 24.71
CA ARG A 188 -16.17 -18.96 24.34
C ARG A 188 -15.17 -20.10 24.20
N VAL A 189 -14.00 -19.84 23.60
CA VAL A 189 -12.98 -20.88 23.35
C VAL A 189 -12.18 -21.19 24.61
N THR A 190 -11.86 -20.17 25.41
CA THR A 190 -11.09 -20.32 26.64
C THR A 190 -11.96 -20.69 27.84
N ARG A 191 -13.30 -20.60 27.72
CA ARG A 191 -14.29 -20.84 28.78
C ARG A 191 -14.04 -19.99 30.03
N GLY A 192 -13.57 -18.76 29.82
CA GLY A 192 -13.22 -17.83 30.90
C GLY A 192 -11.83 -18.02 31.51
N ASN A 193 -11.03 -18.98 31.03
CA ASN A 193 -9.67 -19.23 31.54
C ASN A 193 -8.61 -18.25 31.00
N ALA A 194 -9.02 -17.22 30.26
CA ALA A 194 -8.12 -16.17 29.78
C ALA A 194 -8.67 -14.81 30.20
N LEU A 195 -7.82 -14.01 30.85
CA LEU A 195 -8.16 -12.65 31.27
C LEU A 195 -7.83 -11.69 30.12
N PHE A 196 -8.83 -10.94 29.68
CA PHE A 196 -8.70 -9.97 28.59
C PHE A 196 -8.70 -8.55 29.16
N LYS A 197 -7.67 -7.77 28.85
CA LYS A 197 -7.61 -6.33 29.12
C LYS A 197 -7.39 -5.60 27.80
N ASN A 198 -8.04 -4.46 27.60
CA ASN A 198 -7.88 -3.65 26.40
C ASN A 198 -7.76 -2.16 26.73
N HIS A 199 -7.11 -1.42 25.85
CA HIS A 199 -6.96 0.03 25.89
C HIS A 199 -7.19 0.59 24.50
N ASP A 200 -8.04 1.61 24.39
CA ASP A 200 -8.27 2.30 23.13
C ASP A 200 -7.06 3.18 22.78
N ILE A 201 -6.60 3.13 21.53
CA ILE A 201 -5.65 4.12 21.02
C ILE A 201 -6.47 5.34 20.60
N GLU A 202 -6.25 6.48 21.27
CA GLU A 202 -6.99 7.72 21.00
C GLU A 202 -6.73 8.27 19.59
N THR A 203 -5.52 8.08 19.07
CA THR A 203 -5.12 8.52 17.74
C THR A 203 -5.53 7.51 16.67
N GLU A 204 -6.13 8.00 15.60
CA GLU A 204 -6.40 7.18 14.42
C GLU A 204 -5.09 6.88 13.68
N LEU A 205 -4.92 5.62 13.27
CA LEU A 205 -3.73 5.16 12.58
C LEU A 205 -4.07 4.95 11.10
N LYS A 206 -3.27 5.55 10.22
CA LYS A 206 -3.40 5.38 8.78
C LYS A 206 -3.00 3.95 8.38
N ASP A 207 -3.87 3.26 7.66
CA ASP A 207 -3.54 1.98 7.05
C ASP A 207 -2.62 2.22 5.82
N PRO A 208 -1.43 1.60 5.75
CA PRO A 208 -0.49 1.81 4.65
C PRO A 208 -1.02 1.35 3.29
N ILE A 209 -2.00 0.44 3.26
CA ILE A 209 -2.53 -0.13 2.00
C ILE A 209 -3.74 0.67 1.51
N THR A 210 -4.66 0.99 2.41
CA THR A 210 -5.93 1.64 2.04
C THR A 210 -5.89 3.15 2.17
N GLY A 211 -4.90 3.70 2.88
CA GLY A 211 -4.79 5.12 3.19
C GLY A 211 -5.87 5.63 4.16
N HIS A 212 -6.79 4.79 4.61
CA HIS A 212 -7.86 5.16 5.53
C HIS A 212 -7.35 5.27 6.96
N MET A 213 -7.96 6.19 7.71
CA MET A 213 -7.75 6.35 9.14
C MET A 213 -8.58 5.32 9.89
N VAL A 214 -7.93 4.45 10.66
CA VAL A 214 -8.57 3.36 11.39
C VAL A 214 -8.31 3.51 12.88
N ARG A 215 -9.39 3.44 13.68
CA ARG A 215 -9.30 3.35 15.15
C ARG A 215 -8.91 1.94 15.57
N LYS A 216 -7.82 1.84 16.33
CA LYS A 216 -7.31 0.57 16.82
C LYS A 216 -7.30 0.55 18.35
N CYS A 217 -7.29 -0.66 18.90
CA CYS A 217 -7.23 -0.90 20.33
C CYS A 217 -6.07 -1.85 20.62
N VAL A 218 -5.32 -1.54 21.66
CA VAL A 218 -4.33 -2.44 22.24
C VAL A 218 -5.06 -3.43 23.14
N TYR A 219 -4.60 -4.68 23.16
CA TYR A 219 -5.08 -5.67 24.12
C TYR A 219 -3.95 -6.48 24.72
N LEU A 220 -4.18 -6.96 25.94
CA LEU A 220 -3.39 -7.95 26.65
C LEU A 220 -4.29 -9.13 27.04
N ILE A 221 -3.83 -10.34 26.77
CA ILE A 221 -4.50 -11.59 27.16
C ILE A 221 -3.58 -12.35 28.08
N PHE A 222 -4.00 -12.55 29.32
CA PHE A 222 -3.29 -13.38 30.30
C PHE A 222 -3.88 -14.79 30.29
N PHE A 223 -3.02 -15.80 30.33
CA PHE A 223 -3.41 -17.20 30.32
C PHE A 223 -2.36 -18.05 31.03
N GLN A 224 -2.77 -19.25 31.43
CA GLN A 224 -1.89 -20.24 32.03
C GLN A 224 -1.82 -21.49 31.15
N GLY A 225 -0.60 -21.92 30.82
CA GLY A 225 -0.33 -23.14 30.07
C GLY A 225 -0.28 -23.01 28.54
N GLU A 226 0.61 -23.80 27.93
CA GLU A 226 0.93 -23.73 26.49
C GLU A 226 -0.24 -24.12 25.58
N LYS A 227 -1.11 -25.02 26.03
CA LYS A 227 -2.32 -25.43 25.27
C LYS A 227 -3.27 -24.25 25.07
N LEU A 228 -3.40 -23.36 26.06
CA LEU A 228 -4.28 -22.19 25.97
C LEU A 228 -3.63 -21.12 25.09
N LYS A 229 -2.31 -20.90 25.22
CA LYS A 229 -1.52 -20.02 24.35
C LYS A 229 -1.72 -20.31 22.87
N MET A 230 -1.63 -21.59 22.47
CA MET A 230 -1.85 -21.99 21.08
C MET A 230 -3.28 -21.69 20.59
N LYS A 231 -4.29 -21.87 21.44
CA LYS A 231 -5.68 -21.53 21.11
C LYS A 231 -5.86 -20.02 20.95
N VAL A 232 -5.34 -19.23 21.88
CA VAL A 232 -5.39 -17.77 21.84
C VAL A 232 -4.71 -17.25 20.58
N LYS A 233 -3.51 -17.74 20.25
CA LYS A 233 -2.77 -17.36 19.04
C LYS A 233 -3.58 -17.62 17.76
N LYS A 234 -4.26 -18.78 17.66
CA LYS A 234 -5.15 -19.08 16.53
C LYS A 234 -6.34 -18.12 16.43
N ILE A 235 -6.88 -17.64 17.54
CA ILE A 235 -7.97 -16.65 17.55
C ILE A 235 -7.44 -15.29 17.07
N CYS A 236 -6.26 -14.87 17.54
CA CYS A 236 -5.58 -13.66 17.09
C CYS A 236 -5.34 -13.67 15.58
N GLU A 237 -4.82 -14.79 15.04
CA GLU A 237 -4.61 -14.98 13.60
C GLU A 237 -5.96 -14.96 12.84
N GLY A 238 -6.98 -15.67 13.32
CA GLY A 238 -8.30 -15.72 12.68
C GLY A 238 -9.04 -14.39 12.65
N CYS A 239 -8.84 -13.54 13.66
CA CYS A 239 -9.45 -12.20 13.72
C CYS A 239 -8.63 -11.11 13.04
N ARG A 240 -7.48 -11.47 12.43
CA ARG A 240 -6.52 -10.55 11.80
C ARG A 240 -6.02 -9.47 12.76
N SER A 241 -5.71 -9.85 14.00
CA SER A 241 -5.01 -8.96 14.94
C SER A 241 -3.50 -9.11 14.79
N THR A 242 -2.76 -8.02 14.95
CA THR A 242 -1.29 -8.06 14.91
C THR A 242 -0.76 -8.31 16.33
N LEU A 243 0.07 -9.34 16.48
CA LEU A 243 0.71 -9.67 17.76
C LEU A 243 2.08 -9.01 17.82
N TYR A 244 2.40 -8.40 18.97
CA TYR A 244 3.67 -7.74 19.20
C TYR A 244 4.44 -8.40 20.35
N PRO A 245 5.77 -8.54 20.23
CA PRO A 245 6.59 -9.01 21.34
C PRO A 245 6.58 -7.95 22.46
N CYS A 246 6.23 -8.38 23.67
CA CYS A 246 6.27 -7.52 24.85
C CYS A 246 7.09 -8.22 25.94
N PRO A 247 8.21 -7.64 26.41
CA PRO A 247 9.01 -8.21 27.49
C PRO A 247 8.24 -8.35 28.80
N ASP A 248 8.57 -9.40 29.56
CA ASP A 248 7.98 -9.67 30.87
C ASP A 248 8.45 -8.67 31.93
N THR A 249 9.74 -8.28 31.88
CA THR A 249 10.33 -7.38 32.86
C THR A 249 10.07 -5.90 32.53
N ALA A 250 9.89 -5.09 33.58
CA ALA A 250 9.67 -3.66 33.42
C ALA A 250 10.89 -2.93 32.82
N ALA A 251 12.10 -3.33 33.20
CA ALA A 251 13.33 -2.71 32.72
C ALA A 251 13.55 -2.94 31.21
N GLU A 252 13.41 -4.18 30.73
CA GLU A 252 13.54 -4.50 29.30
C GLU A 252 12.44 -3.82 28.48
N ARG A 253 11.24 -3.64 29.05
CA ARG A 253 10.15 -2.91 28.39
C ARG A 253 10.47 -1.43 28.24
N GLU A 254 11.05 -0.81 29.26
CA GLU A 254 11.47 0.60 29.20
C GLU A 254 12.62 0.80 28.21
N GLU A 255 13.59 -0.11 28.17
CA GLU A 255 14.67 -0.10 27.18
C GLU A 255 14.13 -0.25 25.76
N MET A 256 13.24 -1.22 25.53
CA MET A 256 12.61 -1.43 24.23
C MET A 256 11.76 -0.22 23.82
N LEU A 257 11.01 0.37 24.75
CA LEU A 257 10.22 1.58 24.49
C LEU A 257 11.10 2.78 24.13
N ALA A 258 12.23 2.96 24.83
CA ALA A 258 13.20 4.01 24.50
C ALA A 258 13.78 3.80 23.09
N GLY A 259 14.17 2.56 22.75
CA GLY A 259 14.67 2.22 21.41
C GLY A 259 13.64 2.45 20.31
N VAL A 260 12.38 2.09 20.54
CA VAL A 260 11.27 2.34 19.61
C VAL A 260 11.01 3.84 19.43
N LYS A 261 11.07 4.63 20.51
CA LYS A 261 10.89 6.09 20.44
C LYS A 261 12.00 6.77 19.62
N THR A 262 13.25 6.35 19.78
CA THR A 262 14.36 6.88 18.96
C THR A 262 14.17 6.52 17.50
N ARG A 263 13.87 5.26 17.18
CA ARG A 263 13.63 4.84 15.78
C ARG A 263 12.45 5.54 15.14
N LEU A 264 11.37 5.78 15.89
CA LEU A 264 10.23 6.56 15.42
C LEU A 264 10.60 8.03 15.16
N ALA A 265 11.47 8.62 15.99
CA ALA A 265 11.98 9.97 15.76
C ALA A 265 12.84 10.01 14.49
N ASP A 266 13.72 9.03 14.29
CA ASP A 266 14.54 8.93 13.08
C ASP A 266 13.67 8.77 11.83
N LEU A 267 12.68 7.87 11.86
CA LEU A 267 11.73 7.66 10.75
C LEU A 267 10.90 8.91 10.44
N ASN A 268 10.52 9.69 11.45
CA ASN A 268 9.81 10.95 11.26
C ASN A 268 10.66 12.05 10.60
N THR A 269 11.99 11.94 10.63
CA THR A 269 12.86 12.90 9.91
C THR A 269 13.03 12.56 8.43
N VAL A 270 12.81 11.29 8.07
CA VAL A 270 12.96 10.77 6.70
C VAL A 270 11.62 10.78 5.92
N ARG A 271 10.49 10.76 6.63
CA ARG A 271 9.14 10.79 6.07
C ARG A 271 8.71 12.18 5.63
#